data_AF-A0A7I8MYJ1-F1
#
_entry.id   AF-A0A7I8MYJ1-F1
#
_cell.length_a   1.000
_cell.length_b   1.000
_cell.length_c   1.000
_cell.angle_alpha   90.00
_cell.angle_beta   90.00
_cell.angle_gamma   90.00
#
_symmetry.space_group_name_H-M   'P 1'
#
loop_
_entity.id
_entity.type
_entity.pdbx_description
1 polymer ?
#
loop_
_entity_poly.entity_id
_entity_poly.type
_entity_poly.pdbx_seq_one_letter_code
_entity_poly.pdbx_strand_id
1 'polypeptide(L)'
;MDKNGNNCFPSTEKIAARAGVSERTVCTHLEQAEKAGWIKRGFHLKKTRGWRRHQYYPVIPPMVLKIIQHHERKNSHGTEPDDTMVLKEVQSNTSVNSSNIDSRFFSEVVSYLNLKTGKHFKPTSKATLRLIHARASEAFTLEDFKHVIDVKTEQWLSDEQMSKFLRPQTLFGTKFEGYLQEQSKHKPETRQEYRPVSKEDLS
;
A
#
# COMPACT_ATOMS: atom_id res chain seq x y z
N MET A 1 4.16 -3.72 35.27
CA MET A 1 4.63 -4.76 36.21
C MET A 1 3.70 -5.97 36.09
N ASP A 2 4.20 -7.19 36.20
CA ASP A 2 3.35 -8.36 36.40
C ASP A 2 2.82 -8.40 37.85
N LYS A 3 1.79 -9.20 38.11
CA LYS A 3 1.12 -9.32 39.41
C LYS A 3 2.05 -9.76 40.55
N ASN A 4 3.29 -10.13 40.23
CA ASN A 4 4.30 -10.66 41.15
C ASN A 4 5.54 -9.75 41.25
N GLY A 5 5.50 -8.53 40.67
CA GLY A 5 6.56 -7.52 40.81
C GLY A 5 7.92 -7.89 40.22
N ASN A 6 8.01 -8.91 39.37
CA ASN A 6 9.27 -9.62 39.10
C ASN A 6 9.87 -9.38 37.71
N ASN A 7 9.18 -8.77 36.75
CA ASN A 7 9.86 -8.37 35.52
C ASN A 7 9.12 -7.28 34.73
N CYS A 8 9.75 -6.12 34.54
CA CYS A 8 9.27 -5.08 33.61
C CYS A 8 9.54 -5.43 32.14
N PHE A 9 10.33 -6.47 31.87
CA PHE A 9 10.64 -6.93 30.51
C PHE A 9 9.99 -8.31 30.26
N PRO A 10 9.00 -8.40 29.36
CA PRO A 10 8.38 -9.67 29.03
C PRO A 10 9.36 -10.59 28.27
N SER A 11 9.24 -11.90 28.46
CA SER A 11 9.95 -12.89 27.64
C SER A 11 9.40 -12.91 26.21
N THR A 12 10.17 -13.44 25.26
CA THR A 12 9.75 -13.64 23.86
C THR A 12 8.49 -14.51 23.78
N GLU A 13 8.41 -15.56 24.60
CA GLU A 13 7.22 -16.41 24.76
C GLU A 13 5.99 -15.62 25.23
N LYS A 14 6.14 -14.73 26.22
CA LYS A 14 5.03 -13.91 26.72
C LYS A 14 4.57 -12.88 25.70
N ILE A 15 5.48 -12.34 24.90
CA ILE A 15 5.15 -11.46 23.78
C ILE A 15 4.41 -12.26 22.70
N ALA A 16 4.90 -13.43 22.33
CA ALA A 16 4.31 -14.33 21.34
C ALA A 16 2.87 -14.71 21.70
N ALA A 17 2.67 -15.19 22.93
CA ALA A 17 1.36 -15.57 23.44
C ALA A 17 0.36 -14.41 23.44
N ARG A 18 0.80 -13.19 23.76
CA ARG A 18 -0.11 -12.02 23.82
C ARG A 18 -0.37 -11.38 22.47
N ALA A 19 0.58 -11.46 21.56
CA ALA A 19 0.44 -10.97 20.18
C ALA A 19 -0.20 -12.01 19.24
N GLY A 20 -0.39 -13.26 19.69
CA GLY A 20 -0.96 -14.34 18.86
C GLY A 20 -0.02 -14.77 17.72
N VAL A 21 1.28 -14.60 17.89
CA VAL A 21 2.30 -14.91 16.87
C VAL A 21 3.31 -15.92 17.40
N SER A 22 4.06 -16.56 16.49
CA SER A 22 5.13 -17.49 16.90
C SER A 22 6.28 -16.75 17.58
N GLU A 23 7.02 -17.42 18.47
CA GLU A 23 8.23 -16.86 19.07
C GLU A 23 9.28 -16.47 18.02
N ARG A 24 9.38 -17.23 16.93
CA ARG A 24 10.28 -16.92 15.82
C ARG A 24 9.93 -15.58 15.18
N THR A 25 8.64 -15.34 14.99
CA THR A 25 8.09 -14.07 14.49
C THR A 25 8.42 -12.91 15.46
N VAL A 26 8.32 -13.13 16.77
CA VAL A 26 8.72 -12.14 17.78
C VAL A 26 10.21 -11.80 17.66
N CYS A 27 11.08 -12.79 17.54
CA CYS A 27 12.51 -12.57 17.36
C CYS A 27 12.80 -11.74 16.11
N THR A 28 12.19 -12.09 14.97
CA THR A 28 12.33 -11.33 13.72
C THR A 28 11.85 -9.89 13.85
N HIS A 29 10.70 -9.65 14.49
CA HIS A 29 10.19 -8.30 14.67
C HIS A 29 11.05 -7.47 15.63
N LEU A 30 11.61 -8.07 16.68
CA LEU A 30 12.54 -7.39 17.58
C LEU A 30 13.84 -7.00 16.85
N GLU A 31 14.36 -7.87 15.97
CA GLU A 31 15.51 -7.55 15.13
C GLU A 31 15.21 -6.40 14.15
N GLN A 32 14.03 -6.41 13.53
CA GLN A 32 13.58 -5.32 12.67
C GLN A 32 13.46 -4.00 13.43
N ALA A 33 12.87 -4.03 14.63
CA ALA A 33 12.74 -2.85 15.49
C ALA A 33 14.10 -2.30 15.94
N GLU A 34 15.05 -3.18 16.26
CA GLU A 34 16.43 -2.81 16.61
C GLU A 34 17.15 -2.18 15.40
N LYS A 35 17.05 -2.81 14.22
CA LYS A 35 17.64 -2.29 12.97
C LYS A 35 17.07 -0.92 12.57
N ALA A 36 15.78 -0.72 12.79
CA ALA A 36 15.11 0.55 12.54
C ALA A 36 15.33 1.60 13.66
N GLY A 37 16.04 1.23 14.72
CA GLY A 37 16.43 2.15 15.81
C GLY A 37 15.31 2.46 16.81
N TRP A 38 14.23 1.68 16.80
CA TRP A 38 13.09 1.84 17.71
C TRP A 38 13.34 1.24 19.10
N ILE A 39 14.25 0.27 19.19
CA ILE A 39 14.62 -0.36 20.46
C ILE A 39 16.13 -0.60 20.53
N LYS A 40 16.67 -0.61 21.75
CA LYS A 40 18.01 -1.14 22.07
C LYS A 40 17.88 -2.33 22.99
N ARG A 41 18.60 -3.41 22.68
CA ARG A 41 18.62 -4.62 23.52
C ARG A 41 19.86 -4.64 24.42
N GLY A 42 19.65 -4.85 25.71
CA GLY A 42 20.70 -5.04 26.71
C GLY A 42 20.52 -6.36 27.46
N PHE A 43 21.53 -6.71 28.27
CA PHE A 43 21.48 -7.89 29.13
C PHE A 43 21.70 -7.47 30.58
N HIS A 44 20.86 -7.98 31.49
CA HIS A 44 21.13 -7.84 32.93
C HIS A 44 22.01 -9.00 33.40
N LEU A 45 23.19 -8.72 33.96
CA LEU A 45 23.96 -9.69 34.73
C LEU A 45 23.51 -9.62 36.18
N LYS A 46 22.87 -10.68 36.69
CA LYS A 46 22.72 -10.84 38.14
C LYS A 46 24.07 -11.35 38.69
N LYS A 47 24.59 -10.71 39.76
CA LYS A 47 25.89 -11.04 40.38
C LYS A 47 26.02 -12.50 40.87
N THR A 48 24.94 -13.26 40.90
CA THR A 48 24.96 -14.68 41.27
C THR A 48 24.07 -15.49 40.33
N ARG A 49 24.69 -16.49 39.67
CA ARG A 49 24.13 -17.48 38.75
C ARG A 49 23.54 -16.92 37.43
N GLY A 50 24.44 -16.63 36.49
CA GLY A 50 24.46 -17.03 35.06
C GLY A 50 23.27 -16.79 34.11
N TRP A 51 22.10 -16.38 34.57
CA TRP A 51 20.90 -16.28 33.73
C TRP A 51 20.85 -14.93 33.03
N ARG A 52 20.94 -14.95 31.70
CA ARG A 52 20.86 -13.75 30.85
C ARG A 52 19.39 -13.47 30.53
N ARG A 53 18.86 -12.34 30.98
CA ARG A 53 17.52 -11.86 30.58
C ARG A 53 17.67 -10.70 29.61
N HIS A 54 16.92 -10.73 28.52
CA HIS A 54 16.85 -9.64 27.56
C HIS A 54 16.14 -8.43 28.19
N GLN A 55 16.75 -7.26 28.07
CA GLN A 55 16.15 -5.97 28.41
C GLN A 55 15.98 -5.17 27.12
N TYR A 56 14.83 -4.51 26.96
CA TYR A 56 14.52 -3.73 25.77
C TYR A 56 14.25 -2.28 26.18
N TYR A 57 15.03 -1.35 25.64
CA TYR A 57 14.84 0.08 25.88
C TYR A 57 14.24 0.72 24.63
N PRO A 58 13.08 1.40 24.72
CA PRO A 58 12.56 2.15 23.59
C PRO A 58 13.52 3.29 23.25
N VAL A 59 13.82 3.47 21.98
CA VAL A 59 14.63 4.55 21.44
C VAL A 59 13.80 5.26 20.38
N ILE A 60 13.76 6.59 20.43
CA ILE A 60 13.13 7.38 19.38
C ILE A 60 14.14 7.52 18.24
N PRO A 61 13.85 7.00 17.03
CA PRO A 61 14.79 7.11 15.93
C PRO A 61 15.10 8.58 15.59
N PRO A 62 16.34 8.93 15.23
CA PRO A 62 16.73 10.32 14.91
C PRO A 62 15.89 10.98 13.82
N MET A 63 15.31 10.19 12.92
CA MET A 63 14.38 10.67 11.89
C MET A 63 13.09 11.24 12.49
N VAL A 64 12.54 10.59 13.52
CA VAL A 64 11.30 11.01 14.19
C VAL A 64 11.54 12.30 14.99
N LEU A 65 12.72 12.44 15.61
CA LEU A 65 13.09 13.67 16.33
C LEU A 65 13.09 14.91 15.42
N LYS A 66 13.50 14.79 14.15
CA LYS A 66 13.45 15.91 13.19
C LYS A 66 12.03 16.36 12.87
N ILE A 67 11.07 15.43 12.85
CA ILE A 67 9.65 15.72 12.60
C ILE A 67 9.05 16.47 13.80
N ILE A 68 9.32 15.98 15.02
CA ILE A 68 8.84 16.58 16.26
C ILE A 68 9.35 18.03 16.40
N GLN A 69 10.64 18.26 16.20
CA GLN A 69 11.24 19.60 16.27
C GLN A 69 10.69 20.59 15.24
N HIS A 70 10.11 20.10 14.14
CA HIS A 70 9.52 20.97 13.12
C HIS A 70 8.09 21.42 13.48
N HIS A 71 7.37 20.63 14.28
CA HIS A 71 6.03 20.94 14.75
C HIS A 71 6.05 21.97 15.88
N GLU A 72 7.01 21.86 16.81
CA GLU A 72 7.14 22.77 17.95
C GLU A 72 7.43 24.22 17.54
N ARG A 73 8.07 24.46 16.38
CA ARG A 73 8.33 25.82 15.89
C ARG A 73 7.10 26.57 15.41
N LYS A 74 5.96 25.91 15.18
CA LYS A 74 4.75 26.53 14.61
C LYS A 74 3.67 26.87 15.64
N ASN A 75 3.78 26.38 16.88
CA ASN A 75 2.74 26.55 17.90
C ASN A 75 3.16 27.54 19.00
N SER A 76 3.79 28.67 18.63
CA SER A 76 4.12 29.74 19.58
C SER A 76 2.91 30.58 20.02
N HIS A 77 1.74 30.39 19.39
CA HIS A 77 0.47 30.91 19.86
C HIS A 77 -0.49 29.73 20.01
N GLY A 78 -0.94 29.47 21.24
CA GLY A 78 -1.86 28.38 21.53
C GLY A 78 -3.16 28.57 20.75
N THR A 79 -3.41 27.67 19.80
CA THR A 79 -4.73 27.50 19.18
C THR A 79 -5.42 26.36 19.91
N GLU A 80 -6.66 26.59 20.34
CA GLU A 80 -7.53 25.54 20.87
C GLU A 80 -7.65 24.39 19.86
N PRO A 81 -7.65 23.12 20.34
CA PRO A 81 -7.84 21.98 19.45
C PRO A 81 -9.26 22.03 18.86
N ASP A 82 -9.33 22.16 17.54
CA ASP A 82 -10.57 21.97 16.79
C ASP A 82 -10.84 20.46 16.68
N ASP A 83 -11.78 19.95 17.50
CA ASP A 83 -12.19 18.54 17.57
C ASP A 83 -12.59 17.97 16.19
N THR A 84 -12.94 18.82 15.23
CA THR A 84 -13.31 18.42 13.86
C THR A 84 -12.14 17.93 13.02
N MET A 85 -10.90 18.35 13.32
CA MET A 85 -9.69 17.99 12.57
C MET A 85 -9.06 16.66 13.02
N VAL A 86 -9.27 16.26 14.28
CA VAL A 86 -8.63 15.10 14.91
C VAL A 86 -9.05 13.77 14.26
N LEU A 87 -10.29 13.67 13.80
CA LEU A 87 -10.81 12.47 13.14
C LEU A 87 -10.20 12.23 11.75
N LYS A 88 -9.67 13.27 11.11
CA LYS A 88 -9.08 13.17 9.76
C LYS A 88 -7.67 12.60 9.77
N GLU A 89 -6.96 12.75 10.90
CA GLU A 89 -5.53 12.41 11.02
C GLU A 89 -5.30 10.98 11.52
N VAL A 90 -6.27 10.39 12.23
CA VAL A 90 -6.20 8.98 12.64
C VAL A 90 -6.36 8.03 11.44
N GLN A 91 -7.11 8.43 10.40
CA GLN A 91 -7.27 7.64 9.18
C GLN A 91 -6.01 7.62 8.29
N SER A 92 -5.16 8.65 8.35
CA SER A 92 -3.92 8.71 7.56
C SER A 92 -2.76 7.89 8.13
N ASN A 93 -2.80 7.53 9.42
CA ASN A 93 -1.63 7.01 10.13
C ASN A 93 -1.48 5.47 10.11
N THR A 94 -2.42 4.74 9.49
CA THR A 94 -2.28 3.29 9.23
C THR A 94 -1.72 2.97 7.83
N SER A 95 -1.53 3.98 6.97
CA SER A 95 -1.15 3.82 5.55
C SER A 95 0.34 4.00 5.26
N VAL A 96 1.24 3.74 6.22
CA VAL A 96 2.66 4.14 6.09
C VAL A 96 3.60 3.11 5.43
N ASN A 97 3.09 1.97 4.95
CA ASN A 97 3.89 1.01 4.14
C ASN A 97 3.52 0.97 2.65
N SER A 98 2.45 1.66 2.20
CA SER A 98 2.04 1.67 0.77
C SER A 98 2.79 2.72 -0.07
N SER A 99 3.31 3.78 0.55
CA SER A 99 3.80 4.99 -0.13
C SER A 99 4.96 4.80 -1.11
N ASN A 100 5.71 3.69 -1.02
CA ASN A 100 6.80 3.38 -1.95
C ASN A 100 6.35 2.50 -3.14
N ILE A 101 5.42 1.56 -2.89
CA ILE A 101 4.80 0.74 -3.94
C ILE A 101 3.89 1.62 -4.82
N ASP A 102 3.22 2.57 -4.20
CA ASP A 102 2.33 3.55 -4.82
C ASP A 102 3.02 4.42 -5.87
N SER A 103 4.17 5.03 -5.54
CA SER A 103 4.82 6.00 -6.43
C SER A 103 5.27 5.39 -7.76
N ARG A 104 5.86 4.19 -7.72
CA ARG A 104 6.32 3.49 -8.93
C ARG A 104 5.13 3.04 -9.78
N PHE A 105 4.11 2.48 -9.15
CA PHE A 105 2.88 2.05 -9.81
C PHE A 105 2.18 3.22 -10.53
N PHE A 106 1.97 4.34 -9.84
CA PHE A 106 1.35 5.54 -10.41
C PHE A 106 2.17 6.14 -11.54
N SER A 107 3.49 6.20 -11.35
CA SER A 107 4.41 6.66 -12.39
C SER A 107 4.31 5.79 -13.65
N GLU A 108 4.23 4.48 -13.50
CA GLU A 108 4.17 3.55 -14.62
C GLU A 108 2.85 3.67 -15.41
N VAL A 109 1.69 3.74 -14.72
CA VAL A 109 0.39 3.93 -15.37
C VAL A 109 0.36 5.23 -16.18
N VAL A 110 0.81 6.34 -15.58
CA VAL A 110 0.77 7.65 -16.23
C VAL A 110 1.80 7.75 -17.36
N SER A 111 2.99 7.18 -17.17
CA SER A 111 4.01 7.11 -18.22
C SER A 111 3.52 6.31 -19.43
N TYR A 112 2.80 5.21 -19.19
CA TYR A 112 2.22 4.40 -20.26
C TYR A 112 1.13 5.15 -21.02
N LEU A 113 0.23 5.84 -20.31
CA LEU A 113 -0.79 6.69 -20.94
C LEU A 113 -0.15 7.78 -21.82
N ASN A 114 0.90 8.43 -21.31
CA ASN A 114 1.64 9.45 -22.05
C ASN A 114 2.28 8.87 -23.31
N LEU A 115 2.92 7.70 -23.19
CA LEU A 115 3.55 7.00 -24.31
C LEU A 115 2.53 6.68 -25.42
N LYS A 116 1.35 6.13 -25.05
CA LYS A 116 0.32 5.73 -26.03
C LYS A 116 -0.43 6.89 -26.67
N THR A 117 -0.56 8.02 -25.97
CA THR A 117 -1.33 9.18 -26.45
C THR A 117 -0.49 10.32 -26.98
N GLY A 118 0.84 10.28 -26.81
CA GLY A 118 1.73 11.41 -27.09
C GLY A 118 1.51 12.62 -26.17
N LYS A 119 0.80 12.45 -25.05
CA LYS A 119 0.49 13.53 -24.10
C LYS A 119 1.48 13.53 -22.93
N HIS A 120 1.41 14.57 -22.11
CA HIS A 120 2.33 14.78 -20.98
C HIS A 120 1.60 15.03 -19.66
N PHE A 121 0.82 14.06 -19.20
CA PHE A 121 0.21 14.09 -17.87
C PHE A 121 1.25 13.91 -16.77
N LYS A 122 1.06 14.60 -15.64
CA LYS A 122 1.98 14.54 -14.49
C LYS A 122 1.61 13.36 -13.57
N PRO A 123 2.55 12.44 -13.27
CA PRO A 123 2.29 11.33 -12.34
C PRO A 123 2.13 11.80 -10.89
N THR A 124 2.57 13.02 -10.57
CA THR A 124 2.45 13.63 -9.24
C THR A 124 1.14 14.42 -9.03
N SER A 125 0.27 14.48 -10.03
CA SER A 125 -0.99 15.21 -9.93
C SER A 125 -1.94 14.54 -8.94
N LYS A 126 -2.37 15.27 -7.90
CA LYS A 126 -3.29 14.77 -6.87
C LYS A 126 -4.59 14.19 -7.46
N ALA A 127 -5.12 14.80 -8.51
CA ALA A 127 -6.35 14.34 -9.15
C ALA A 127 -6.17 12.97 -9.84
N THR A 128 -5.07 12.83 -10.60
CA THR A 128 -4.70 11.58 -11.28
C THR A 128 -4.42 10.47 -10.27
N LEU A 129 -3.62 10.78 -9.26
CA LEU A 129 -3.29 9.87 -8.18
C LEU A 129 -4.54 9.34 -7.47
N ARG A 130 -5.49 10.22 -7.14
CA ARG A 130 -6.74 9.82 -6.48
C ARG A 130 -7.56 8.83 -7.32
N LEU A 131 -7.61 9.03 -8.63
CA LEU A 131 -8.36 8.14 -9.53
C LEU A 131 -7.71 6.78 -9.66
N ILE A 132 -6.38 6.74 -9.85
CA ILE A 132 -5.64 5.48 -9.96
C ILE A 132 -5.68 4.72 -8.64
N HIS A 133 -5.50 5.42 -7.51
CA HIS A 133 -5.58 4.82 -6.18
C HIS A 133 -6.97 4.22 -5.91
N ALA A 134 -8.04 4.92 -6.27
CA ALA A 134 -9.40 4.41 -6.09
C ALA A 134 -9.61 3.06 -6.82
N ARG A 135 -9.08 2.92 -8.04
CA ARG A 135 -9.17 1.66 -8.80
C ARG A 135 -8.20 0.60 -8.27
N ALA A 136 -7.00 0.97 -7.86
CA ALA A 136 -6.06 0.04 -7.22
C ALA A 136 -6.64 -0.55 -5.90
N SER A 137 -7.38 0.25 -5.13
CA SER A 137 -8.08 -0.24 -3.93
C SER A 137 -9.25 -1.19 -4.21
N GLU A 138 -9.77 -1.20 -5.45
CA GLU A 138 -10.78 -2.15 -5.92
C GLU A 138 -10.16 -3.45 -6.47
N ALA A 139 -8.87 -3.69 -6.20
CA ALA A 139 -8.07 -4.84 -6.63
C ALA A 139 -7.73 -4.89 -8.14
N PHE A 140 -7.84 -3.77 -8.86
CA PHE A 140 -7.35 -3.68 -10.23
C PHE A 140 -5.82 -3.60 -10.30
N THR A 141 -5.26 -4.36 -11.24
CA THR A 141 -3.82 -4.51 -11.44
C THR A 141 -3.27 -3.51 -12.46
N LEU A 142 -1.94 -3.33 -12.49
CA LEU A 142 -1.26 -2.50 -13.48
C LEU A 142 -1.61 -2.90 -14.93
N GLU A 143 -1.77 -4.20 -15.17
CA GLU A 143 -2.11 -4.75 -16.48
C GLU A 143 -3.51 -4.32 -16.91
N ASP A 144 -4.47 -4.25 -15.99
CA ASP A 144 -5.83 -3.76 -16.25
C ASP A 144 -5.80 -2.29 -16.69
N PHE A 145 -5.00 -1.45 -16.02
CA PHE A 145 -4.83 -0.05 -16.44
C PHE A 145 -4.23 0.06 -17.84
N LYS A 146 -3.19 -0.73 -18.13
CA LYS A 146 -2.57 -0.77 -19.46
C LYS A 146 -3.57 -1.23 -20.52
N HIS A 147 -4.38 -2.24 -20.22
CA HIS A 147 -5.41 -2.75 -21.12
C HIS A 147 -6.46 -1.68 -21.46
N VAL A 148 -7.00 -0.99 -20.45
CA VAL A 148 -7.97 0.10 -20.68
C VAL A 148 -7.36 1.22 -21.51
N ILE A 149 -6.08 1.56 -21.29
CA ILE A 149 -5.37 2.54 -22.10
C ILE A 149 -5.26 2.05 -23.55
N ASP A 150 -4.88 0.79 -23.78
CA ASP A 150 -4.75 0.22 -25.12
C ASP A 150 -6.09 0.21 -25.86
N VAL A 151 -7.14 -0.33 -25.25
CA VAL A 151 -8.48 -0.39 -25.85
C VAL A 151 -8.99 1.00 -26.22
N LYS A 152 -8.88 1.97 -25.30
CA LYS A 152 -9.39 3.32 -25.56
C LYS A 152 -8.51 4.12 -26.51
N THR A 153 -7.19 3.91 -26.49
CA THR A 153 -6.32 4.56 -27.47
C THR A 153 -6.59 4.02 -28.88
N GLU A 154 -6.78 2.71 -29.05
CA GLU A 154 -7.17 2.13 -30.33
C GLU A 154 -8.51 2.67 -30.84
N GLN A 155 -9.50 2.83 -29.95
CA GLN A 155 -10.83 3.32 -30.33
C GLN A 155 -10.88 4.83 -30.60
N TRP A 156 -10.20 5.65 -29.78
CA TRP A 156 -10.42 7.09 -29.74
C TRP A 156 -9.25 7.91 -30.27
N LEU A 157 -8.05 7.35 -30.42
CA LEU A 157 -6.89 8.16 -30.85
C LEU A 157 -7.02 8.65 -32.30
N SER A 158 -7.61 7.82 -33.18
CA SER A 158 -7.84 8.17 -34.59
C SER A 158 -9.07 9.03 -34.83
N ASP A 159 -9.95 9.20 -33.83
CA ASP A 159 -11.15 10.02 -33.91
C ASP A 159 -10.86 11.41 -33.31
N GLU A 160 -10.96 12.45 -34.15
CA GLU A 160 -10.65 13.83 -33.78
C GLU A 160 -11.51 14.34 -32.63
N GLN A 161 -12.78 13.93 -32.55
CA GLN A 161 -13.66 14.31 -31.45
C GLN A 161 -13.40 13.50 -30.19
N MET A 162 -13.05 12.23 -30.32
CA MET A 162 -12.91 11.34 -29.17
C MET A 162 -11.52 11.39 -28.53
N SER A 163 -10.46 11.69 -29.28
CA SER A 163 -9.07 11.74 -28.81
C SER A 163 -8.86 12.72 -27.64
N LYS A 164 -9.67 13.78 -27.56
CA LYS A 164 -9.65 14.76 -26.45
C LYS A 164 -10.01 14.12 -25.10
N PHE A 165 -10.73 13.01 -25.09
CA PHE A 165 -11.16 12.30 -23.88
C PHE A 165 -10.14 11.29 -23.35
N LEU A 166 -9.04 11.04 -24.07
CA LEU A 166 -7.91 10.25 -23.60
C LEU A 166 -7.14 11.02 -22.51
N ARG A 167 -7.67 11.02 -21.28
CA ARG A 167 -7.14 11.66 -20.07
C ARG A 167 -7.40 10.78 -18.86
N PRO A 168 -6.62 10.90 -17.77
CA PRO A 168 -6.82 10.09 -16.57
C PRO A 168 -8.24 10.17 -15.98
N GLN A 169 -8.85 11.37 -16.01
CA GLN A 169 -10.20 11.58 -15.47
C GLN A 169 -11.27 10.75 -16.18
N THR A 170 -11.16 10.62 -17.51
CA THR A 170 -12.14 9.85 -18.29
C THR A 170 -11.85 8.36 -18.18
N LEU A 171 -10.58 7.96 -18.32
CA LEU A 171 -10.19 6.56 -18.39
C LEU A 171 -10.34 5.85 -17.04
N PHE A 172 -9.97 6.52 -15.94
CA PHE A 172 -9.96 5.95 -14.59
C PHE A 172 -11.16 6.44 -13.75
N GLY A 173 -12.21 6.91 -14.42
CA GLY A 173 -13.47 7.31 -13.80
C GLY A 173 -14.32 6.12 -13.35
N THR A 174 -15.62 6.33 -13.19
CA THR A 174 -16.57 5.29 -12.77
C THR A 174 -16.83 4.21 -13.81
N LYS A 175 -16.49 4.45 -15.08
CA LYS A 175 -16.67 3.51 -16.20
C LYS A 175 -15.47 2.58 -16.43
N PHE A 176 -14.49 2.56 -15.52
CA PHE A 176 -13.24 1.83 -15.68
C PHE A 176 -13.46 0.33 -15.96
N GLU A 177 -14.27 -0.34 -15.13
CA GLU A 177 -14.58 -1.76 -15.29
C GLU A 177 -15.29 -2.03 -16.63
N GLY A 178 -16.19 -1.14 -17.04
CA GLY A 178 -16.83 -1.24 -18.36
C GLY A 178 -15.82 -1.21 -19.49
N TYR A 179 -14.82 -0.32 -19.42
CA TYR A 179 -13.75 -0.26 -20.42
C TYR A 179 -12.84 -1.48 -20.40
N LEU A 180 -12.67 -2.14 -19.24
CA LEU A 180 -11.89 -3.37 -19.11
C LEU A 180 -12.59 -4.56 -19.78
N GLN A 181 -13.92 -4.59 -19.77
CA GLN A 181 -14.73 -5.63 -20.40
C GLN A 181 -14.94 -5.41 -21.91
N GLU A 182 -14.69 -4.22 -22.42
CA GLU A 182 -14.74 -3.94 -23.85
C GLU A 182 -13.64 -4.74 -24.57
N GLN A 183 -14.03 -5.57 -25.53
CA GLN A 183 -13.05 -6.30 -26.31
C GLN A 183 -12.23 -5.34 -27.18
N SER A 184 -10.90 -5.42 -27.09
CA SER A 184 -10.05 -4.92 -28.17
C SER A 184 -10.48 -5.63 -29.45
N LYS A 185 -10.46 -4.95 -30.59
CA LYS A 185 -10.87 -5.52 -31.88
C LYS A 185 -9.97 -6.69 -32.34
N HIS A 186 -9.01 -7.10 -31.51
CA HIS A 186 -8.02 -8.13 -31.75
C HIS A 186 -7.78 -9.00 -30.51
N LYS A 187 -8.80 -9.73 -30.04
CA LYS A 187 -8.58 -10.95 -29.26
C LYS A 187 -9.12 -12.14 -30.07
N PRO A 188 -8.30 -13.17 -30.38
CA PRO A 188 -8.84 -14.39 -30.95
C PRO A 188 -9.74 -15.01 -29.90
N GLU A 189 -11.05 -14.99 -30.16
CA GLU A 189 -12.01 -15.82 -29.44
C GLU A 189 -11.50 -17.26 -29.52
N THR A 190 -10.99 -17.78 -28.42
CA THR A 190 -10.88 -19.23 -28.27
C THR A 190 -12.31 -19.72 -28.07
N ARG A 191 -13.02 -19.85 -29.19
CA ARG A 191 -14.28 -20.58 -29.27
C ARG A 191 -13.96 -22.01 -28.86
N GLN A 192 -14.22 -22.36 -27.60
CA GLN A 192 -14.27 -23.75 -27.21
C GLN A 192 -15.37 -24.38 -28.06
N GLU A 193 -14.96 -25.08 -29.12
CA GLU A 193 -15.84 -25.91 -29.91
C GLU A 193 -16.44 -26.96 -28.99
N TYR A 194 -17.72 -26.77 -28.65
CA TYR A 194 -18.54 -27.85 -28.14
C TYR A 194 -18.58 -28.92 -29.23
N ARG A 195 -17.82 -29.99 -29.03
CA ARG A 195 -17.95 -31.23 -29.79
C ARG A 195 -19.22 -31.92 -29.28
N PRO A 196 -20.32 -31.99 -30.06
CA PRO A 196 -21.48 -32.75 -29.61
C PRO A 196 -21.06 -34.21 -29.46
N VAL A 197 -21.32 -34.79 -28.28
CA VAL A 197 -21.12 -36.23 -28.04
C VAL A 197 -22.09 -36.98 -28.94
N SER A 198 -21.55 -37.74 -29.89
CA SER A 198 -22.33 -38.65 -30.74
C SER A 198 -23.01 -39.70 -29.86
N LYS A 199 -24.25 -40.08 -30.19
CA LYS A 199 -25.02 -41.09 -29.45
C LYS A 199 -24.48 -42.53 -29.62
N GLU A 200 -23.35 -42.71 -30.29
CA GLU A 200 -22.73 -44.03 -30.50
C GLU A 200 -21.84 -44.50 -29.33
N ASP A 201 -21.41 -43.62 -28.42
CA ASP A 201 -20.54 -43.98 -27.29
C ASP A 201 -21.30 -44.51 -26.05
N LEU A 202 -22.61 -44.77 -26.18
CA LEU A 202 -23.48 -45.26 -25.09
C LEU A 202 -24.10 -46.64 -25.38
N SER A 203 -23.42 -47.47 -26.19
CA SER A 203 -23.81 -48.88 -26.35
C SER A 203 -22.71 -49.85 -25.91
#